data_AF-A0A1H5JJF6-F1
#
_entry.id   AF-A0A1H5JJF6-F1
#
_cell.length_a   1.000
_cell.length_b   1.000
_cell.length_c   1.000
_cell.angle_alpha   90.00
_cell.angle_beta   90.00
_cell.angle_gamma   90.00
#
_symmetry.space_group_name_H-M   'P 1'
#
loop_
_entity.id
_entity.type
_entity.pdbx_description
1 polymer ?
#
loop_
_entity_poly.entity_id
_entity_poly.type
_entity_poly.pdbx_seq_one_letter_code
_entity_poly.pdbx_strand_id
1 'polypeptide(L)'
;MVAACNSLRVTIQHPPHVGVTLDPRIPVLVRPDGRVQFGWDPERALVLAPPPGVRTEQVLAVIRLLDGKNSRPHILWTAVGYGLAPTDVSKLLGDLDRAGLIEVAAVSPVADTIAIRVHGRGPLSDALSAGLIDGGIRVSRSHRYSADGDVRRWNALCVVLADELVAEPRLVADLVQNGIPHLQVRLRDGRGVVGPLVLPGHTSCLRCADLLRSTYDED
;
A
#
# COMPACT_ATOMS: atom_id res chain seq x y z
N MET A 1 -14.98 27.27 -32.71
CA MET A 1 -15.47 27.66 -31.37
C MET A 1 -15.80 26.37 -30.62
N VAL A 2 -14.80 25.80 -29.93
CA VAL A 2 -14.93 24.48 -29.27
C VAL A 2 -15.54 24.70 -27.88
N ALA A 3 -16.68 24.07 -27.63
CA ALA A 3 -17.40 24.12 -26.37
C ALA A 3 -16.61 23.39 -25.27
N ALA A 4 -16.34 24.08 -24.17
CA ALA A 4 -15.76 23.53 -22.96
C ALA A 4 -16.81 22.65 -22.26
N CYS A 5 -16.55 21.34 -22.17
CA CYS A 5 -17.34 20.43 -21.35
C CYS A 5 -16.90 20.60 -19.89
N ASN A 6 -17.69 21.36 -19.12
CA ASN A 6 -17.46 21.61 -17.71
C ASN A 6 -17.93 20.38 -16.92
N SER A 7 -16.99 19.49 -16.60
CA SER A 7 -17.27 18.28 -15.81
C SER A 7 -17.34 18.65 -14.34
N LEU A 8 -18.56 18.72 -13.79
CA LEU A 8 -18.80 18.87 -12.35
C LEU A 8 -18.13 17.72 -11.59
N ARG A 9 -17.08 18.05 -10.83
CA ARG A 9 -16.42 17.15 -9.89
C ARG A 9 -17.29 16.99 -8.65
N VAL A 10 -17.90 15.82 -8.51
CA VAL A 10 -18.41 15.37 -7.21
C VAL A 10 -17.23 14.73 -6.48
N THR A 11 -16.59 15.50 -5.60
CA THR A 11 -15.53 14.97 -4.72
C THR A 11 -16.21 14.18 -3.60
N ILE A 12 -16.28 12.86 -3.74
CA ILE A 12 -16.55 12.00 -2.58
C ILE A 12 -15.28 12.00 -1.73
N GLN A 13 -15.27 12.83 -0.69
CA GLN A 13 -14.20 12.84 0.30
C GLN A 13 -14.28 11.53 1.10
N HIS A 14 -13.34 10.61 0.87
CA HIS A 14 -13.09 9.55 1.85
C HIS A 14 -12.52 10.22 3.11
N PRO A 15 -13.05 9.90 4.31
CA PRO A 15 -12.55 10.48 5.54
C PRO A 15 -11.05 10.16 5.67
N PRO A 16 -10.21 11.14 6.06
CA PRO A 16 -8.78 10.89 6.29
C PRO A 16 -8.61 9.77 7.33
N HIS A 17 -7.57 8.95 7.18
CA HIS A 17 -7.17 8.00 8.22
C HIS A 17 -6.72 8.82 9.44
N VAL A 18 -7.55 8.86 10.49
CA VAL A 18 -7.29 9.60 11.74
C VAL A 18 -6.62 8.70 12.79
N GLY A 19 -6.37 7.44 12.44
CA GLY A 19 -6.13 6.36 13.39
C GLY A 19 -4.77 5.69 13.32
N VAL A 20 -4.57 4.80 14.29
CA VAL A 20 -3.45 3.86 14.31
C VAL A 20 -3.80 2.69 13.37
N THR A 21 -2.83 2.25 12.56
CA THR A 21 -3.00 1.11 11.66
C THR A 21 -1.99 0.02 12.03
N LEU A 22 -2.43 -1.21 12.25
CA LEU A 22 -1.54 -2.37 12.28
C LEU A 22 -1.15 -2.71 10.83
N ASP A 23 0.14 -2.93 10.55
CA ASP A 23 0.56 -3.32 9.20
C ASP A 23 -0.15 -4.64 8.81
N PRO A 24 -0.98 -4.63 7.75
CA PRO A 24 -1.82 -5.77 7.37
C PRO A 24 -1.01 -6.99 6.92
N ARG A 25 0.30 -6.83 6.67
CA ARG A 25 1.21 -7.93 6.30
C ARG A 25 1.66 -8.74 7.51
N ILE A 26 1.42 -8.27 8.73
CA ILE A 26 1.84 -8.92 9.96
C ILE A 26 0.75 -9.92 10.40
N PRO A 27 1.02 -11.24 10.39
CA PRO A 27 0.07 -12.21 10.90
C PRO A 27 -0.13 -12.05 12.41
N VAL A 28 -1.38 -12.09 12.86
CA VAL A 28 -1.74 -12.12 14.28
C VAL A 28 -2.18 -13.54 14.65
N LEU A 29 -1.44 -14.19 15.53
CA LEU A 29 -1.60 -15.58 15.90
C LEU A 29 -1.94 -15.69 17.39
N VAL A 30 -2.87 -16.58 17.74
CA VAL A 30 -3.12 -16.95 19.15
C VAL A 30 -2.34 -18.22 19.45
N ARG A 31 -1.49 -18.16 20.47
CA ARG A 31 -0.73 -19.32 20.95
C ARG A 31 -1.61 -20.18 21.88
N PRO A 32 -1.32 -21.49 22.03
CA PRO A 32 -2.08 -22.37 22.92
C PRO A 32 -2.11 -21.92 24.39
N ASP A 33 -1.13 -21.13 24.82
CA ASP A 33 -1.04 -20.56 26.16
C ASP A 33 -1.79 -19.22 26.32
N GLY A 34 -2.57 -18.81 25.32
CA GLY A 34 -3.39 -17.61 25.34
C GLY A 34 -2.64 -16.32 24.99
N ARG A 35 -1.33 -16.38 24.70
CA ARG A 35 -0.56 -15.22 24.24
C ARG A 35 -0.88 -14.88 22.79
N VAL A 36 -0.80 -13.60 22.44
CA VAL A 36 -0.98 -13.10 21.08
C VAL A 36 0.40 -12.82 20.48
N GLN A 37 0.68 -13.44 19.33
CA GLN A 37 1.91 -13.25 18.57
C GLN A 37 1.63 -12.44 17.31
N PHE A 38 2.52 -11.47 17.04
CA PHE A 38 2.51 -10.62 15.86
C PHE A 38 3.76 -10.93 15.04
N GLY A 39 3.58 -11.42 13.83
CA GLY A 39 4.68 -11.83 12.97
C GLY A 39 5.27 -13.20 13.33
N TRP A 40 6.12 -13.70 12.44
CA TRP A 40 6.84 -14.98 12.56
C TRP A 40 8.37 -14.85 12.51
N ASP A 41 8.87 -13.65 12.24
CA ASP A 41 10.29 -13.35 12.12
C ASP A 41 10.92 -13.40 13.53
N PRO A 42 11.95 -14.21 13.77
CA PRO A 42 12.53 -14.36 15.11
C PRO A 42 13.15 -13.06 15.66
N GLU A 43 13.53 -12.12 14.80
CA GLU A 43 14.14 -10.83 15.21
C GLU A 43 13.09 -9.73 15.40
N ARG A 44 11.90 -9.88 14.79
CA ARG A 44 10.87 -8.82 14.75
C ARG A 44 9.53 -9.22 15.34
N ALA A 45 9.28 -10.51 15.55
CA ALA A 45 8.01 -10.98 16.07
C ALA A 45 7.83 -10.52 17.52
N LEU A 46 6.65 -10.00 17.82
CA LEU A 46 6.27 -9.57 19.16
C LEU A 46 5.27 -10.58 19.74
N VAL A 47 5.52 -11.03 20.97
CA VAL A 47 4.58 -11.91 21.69
C VAL A 47 4.13 -11.20 22.96
N LEU A 48 2.83 -10.94 23.05
CA LEU A 48 2.21 -10.26 24.18
C LEU A 48 1.29 -11.21 24.94
N ALA A 49 1.36 -11.17 26.26
CA ALA A 49 0.38 -11.81 27.12
C ALA A 49 -0.82 -10.86 27.31
N PRO A 50 -2.07 -11.39 27.35
CA PRO A 50 -3.21 -10.60 27.77
C PRO A 50 -2.97 -10.00 29.18
N PRO A 51 -3.40 -8.76 29.43
CA PRO A 51 -3.37 -8.19 30.77
C PRO A 51 -4.12 -9.07 31.78
N PRO A 52 -3.76 -9.03 33.08
CA PRO A 52 -4.46 -9.80 34.11
C PRO A 52 -5.98 -9.52 34.09
N GLY A 53 -6.79 -10.58 34.05
CA GLY A 53 -8.25 -10.47 34.00
C GLY A 53 -8.83 -10.17 32.61
N VAL A 54 -8.00 -10.01 31.58
CA VAL A 54 -8.42 -9.80 30.19
C VAL A 54 -8.23 -11.08 29.40
N ARG A 55 -9.28 -11.52 28.68
CA ARG A 55 -9.22 -12.68 27.78
C ARG A 55 -8.62 -12.31 26.42
N THR A 56 -8.01 -13.27 25.75
CA THR A 56 -7.30 -13.07 24.48
C THR A 56 -8.18 -12.45 23.39
N GLU A 57 -9.45 -12.86 23.31
CA GLU A 57 -10.47 -12.32 22.41
C GLU A 57 -10.76 -10.83 22.62
N GLN A 58 -10.65 -10.33 23.85
CA GLN A 58 -10.82 -8.91 24.16
C GLN A 58 -9.62 -8.12 23.62
N VAL A 59 -8.41 -8.66 23.74
CA VAL A 59 -7.21 -8.09 23.11
C VAL A 59 -7.37 -8.07 21.59
N LEU A 60 -7.80 -9.17 20.98
CA LEU A 60 -8.02 -9.24 19.53
C LEU A 60 -9.11 -8.28 19.05
N ALA A 61 -10.15 -8.04 19.84
CA ALA A 61 -11.18 -7.03 19.53
C ALA A 61 -10.57 -5.62 19.44
N VAL A 62 -9.64 -5.27 20.32
CA VAL A 62 -8.90 -3.99 20.26
C VAL A 62 -7.95 -3.95 19.06
N ILE A 63 -7.23 -5.04 18.77
CA ILE A 63 -6.35 -5.12 17.59
C ILE A 63 -7.13 -4.86 16.28
N ARG A 64 -8.38 -5.35 16.18
CA ARG A 64 -9.24 -5.10 15.01
C ARG A 64 -9.63 -3.63 14.82
N LEU A 65 -9.51 -2.79 15.84
CA LEU A 65 -9.74 -1.35 15.73
C LEU A 65 -8.54 -0.60 15.11
N LEU A 66 -7.38 -1.25 14.97
CA LEU A 66 -6.16 -0.67 14.41
C LEU A 66 -6.17 -0.75 12.88
N ASP A 67 -7.23 -0.23 12.26
CA ASP A 67 -7.46 -0.23 10.80
C ASP A 67 -7.23 1.15 10.16
N GLY A 68 -6.69 2.10 10.93
CA GLY A 68 -6.47 3.48 10.51
C GLY A 68 -7.73 4.35 10.48
N LYS A 69 -8.92 3.80 10.73
CA LYS A 69 -10.19 4.55 10.72
C LYS A 69 -10.59 5.05 12.11
N ASN A 70 -9.99 4.49 13.16
CA ASN A 70 -10.34 4.79 14.55
C ASN A 70 -9.30 5.70 15.21
N SER A 71 -9.73 6.85 15.71
CA SER A 71 -8.85 7.74 16.47
C SER A 71 -8.38 7.08 17.77
N ARG A 72 -7.20 7.46 18.28
CA ARG A 72 -6.68 6.92 19.55
C ARG A 72 -7.65 7.09 20.74
N PRO A 73 -8.35 8.23 20.92
CA PRO A 73 -9.40 8.35 21.92
C PRO A 73 -10.57 7.37 21.72
N HIS A 74 -10.99 7.13 20.47
CA HIS A 74 -12.05 6.17 20.18
C HIS A 74 -11.62 4.73 20.48
N ILE A 75 -10.39 4.35 20.12
CA ILE A 75 -9.83 3.03 20.45
C ILE A 75 -9.82 2.81 21.97
N LEU A 76 -9.34 3.80 22.74
CA LEU A 76 -9.32 3.74 24.20
C LEU A 76 -10.73 3.61 24.79
N TRP A 77 -11.69 4.39 24.30
CA TRP A 77 -13.09 4.33 24.74
C TRP A 77 -13.73 2.97 24.46
N THR A 78 -13.59 2.47 23.23
CA THR A 78 -14.19 1.19 22.81
C THR A 78 -13.55 0.01 23.54
N ALA A 79 -12.24 0.08 23.83
CA ALA A 79 -11.54 -0.96 24.59
C ALA A 79 -12.03 -1.08 26.04
N VAL A 80 -12.49 0.00 26.67
CA VAL A 80 -13.14 -0.05 27.99
C VAL A 80 -14.43 -0.86 27.92
N GLY A 81 -15.20 -0.74 26.84
CA GLY A 81 -16.39 -1.58 26.61
C GLY A 81 -16.07 -3.08 26.47
N TYR A 82 -14.84 -3.40 26.06
CA TYR A 82 -14.31 -4.77 26.06
C TYR A 82 -13.62 -5.16 27.36
N GLY A 83 -13.64 -4.33 28.41
CA GLY A 83 -13.05 -4.65 29.71
C GLY A 83 -11.53 -4.47 29.80
N LEU A 84 -10.89 -3.75 28.87
CA LEU A 84 -9.47 -3.39 28.98
C LEU A 84 -9.33 -2.02 29.65
N ALA A 85 -8.41 -1.91 30.62
CA ALA A 85 -8.10 -0.62 31.20
C ALA A 85 -7.38 0.28 30.18
N PRO A 86 -7.62 1.61 30.18
CA PRO A 86 -6.94 2.54 29.28
C PRO A 86 -5.41 2.49 29.34
N THR A 87 -4.87 2.16 30.52
CA THR A 87 -3.43 1.97 30.75
C THR A 87 -2.89 0.74 30.02
N ASP A 88 -3.64 -0.36 30.02
CA ASP A 88 -3.26 -1.61 29.33
C ASP A 88 -3.30 -1.43 27.82
N VAL A 89 -4.31 -0.72 27.31
CA VAL A 89 -4.42 -0.39 25.89
C VAL A 89 -3.29 0.55 25.48
N SER A 90 -2.96 1.56 26.29
CA SER A 90 -1.85 2.47 26.02
C SER A 90 -0.50 1.74 26.01
N LYS A 91 -0.31 0.78 26.92
CA LYS A 91 0.88 -0.08 26.96
C LYS A 91 0.96 -0.99 25.73
N LEU A 92 -0.13 -1.65 25.37
CA LEU A 92 -0.25 -2.47 24.16
C LEU A 92 0.13 -1.67 22.92
N LEU A 93 -0.45 -0.49 22.73
CA LEU A 93 -0.12 0.40 21.60
C LEU A 93 1.36 0.81 21.63
N GLY A 94 1.93 1.13 22.79
CA GLY A 94 3.34 1.47 22.91
C GLY A 94 4.29 0.31 22.61
N ASP A 95 3.91 -0.92 22.96
CA ASP A 95 4.70 -2.13 22.66
C ASP A 95 4.65 -2.46 21.17
N LEU A 96 3.49 -2.28 20.52
CA LEU A 96 3.34 -2.41 19.06
C LEU A 96 4.13 -1.33 18.31
N ASP A 97 4.10 -0.08 18.78
CA ASP A 97 4.83 1.06 18.20
C ASP A 97 6.35 0.83 18.24
N ARG A 98 6.86 0.42 19.42
CA ARG A 98 8.28 0.15 19.63
C ARG A 98 8.79 -1.02 18.77
N ALA A 99 7.91 -1.98 18.49
CA ALA A 99 8.19 -3.09 17.58
C ALA A 99 8.01 -2.73 16.09
N GLY A 100 7.59 -1.49 15.77
CA GLY A 100 7.35 -1.02 14.41
C GLY A 100 6.18 -1.72 13.71
N LEU A 101 5.23 -2.26 14.48
CA LEU A 101 4.10 -3.04 13.96
C LEU A 101 2.88 -2.17 13.65
N ILE A 102 2.85 -0.95 14.19
CA ILE A 102 1.79 0.03 13.93
C ILE A 102 2.35 1.26 13.23
N GLU A 103 1.59 1.77 12.29
CA GLU A 103 1.80 3.06 11.66
C GLU A 103 0.77 4.05 12.23
N VAL A 104 1.27 5.13 12.82
CA VAL A 104 0.42 6.28 13.14
C VAL A 104 0.29 7.07 11.85
N ALA A 105 -0.94 7.24 11.36
CA ALA A 105 -1.19 8.14 10.24
C ALA A 105 -0.68 9.53 10.64
N ALA A 106 0.49 9.90 10.11
CA ALA A 106 0.91 11.29 10.14
C ALA A 106 -0.16 12.04 9.36
N VAL A 107 -0.83 13.00 10.02
CA VAL A 107 -1.60 14.02 9.30
C VAL A 107 -0.56 14.78 8.49
N SER A 108 -0.30 14.33 7.26
CA SER A 108 0.63 15.01 6.38
C SER A 108 -0.04 16.32 5.97
N PRO A 109 0.47 17.50 6.37
CA PRO A 109 -0.20 18.78 6.08
C PRO A 109 -0.10 19.20 4.61
N VAL A 110 0.18 18.28 3.69
CA VAL A 110 0.26 18.54 2.25
C VAL A 110 -0.38 17.35 1.53
N ALA A 111 -1.70 17.30 1.51
CA ALA A 111 -2.42 16.46 0.55
C ALA A 111 -2.36 17.11 -0.85
N ASP A 112 -1.15 17.27 -1.40
CA ASP A 112 -1.01 17.15 -2.84
C ASP A 112 -1.42 15.71 -3.16
N THR A 113 -2.60 15.57 -3.73
CA THR A 113 -3.37 14.32 -3.77
C THR A 113 -2.59 13.26 -4.55
N ILE A 114 -1.88 12.38 -3.84
CA ILE A 114 -0.99 11.41 -4.46
C ILE A 114 -1.85 10.41 -5.26
N ALA A 115 -1.56 10.27 -6.56
CA ALA A 115 -2.35 9.50 -7.51
C ALA A 115 -1.60 8.23 -7.97
N ILE A 116 -2.32 7.26 -8.53
CA ILE A 116 -1.68 6.24 -9.38
C ILE A 116 -1.41 6.86 -10.75
N ARG A 117 -0.21 6.65 -11.27
CA ARG A 117 0.11 7.03 -12.66
C ARG A 117 -0.01 5.82 -13.56
N VAL A 118 -0.78 5.91 -14.64
CA VAL A 118 -0.77 4.92 -15.71
C VAL A 118 0.08 5.46 -16.86
N HIS A 119 1.16 4.75 -17.17
CA HIS A 119 2.07 5.05 -18.27
C HIS A 119 1.83 4.07 -19.43
N GLY A 120 1.31 4.57 -20.53
CA GLY A 120 0.95 3.78 -21.71
C GLY A 120 0.08 4.59 -22.68
N ARG A 121 -0.01 4.14 -23.92
CA ARG A 121 -0.77 4.80 -25.01
C ARG A 121 -1.86 3.92 -25.62
N GLY A 122 -1.94 2.67 -25.20
CA GLY A 122 -2.79 1.65 -25.80
C GLY A 122 -4.05 1.34 -24.98
N PRO A 123 -4.89 0.44 -25.50
CA PRO A 123 -6.17 0.10 -24.90
C PRO A 123 -6.08 -0.51 -23.50
N LEU A 124 -4.94 -1.13 -23.15
CA LEU A 124 -4.73 -1.66 -21.81
C LEU A 124 -4.56 -0.52 -20.81
N SER A 125 -3.80 0.53 -21.14
CA SER A 125 -3.73 1.73 -20.30
C SER A 125 -5.08 2.44 -20.13
N ASP A 126 -5.92 2.44 -21.17
CA ASP A 126 -7.29 2.98 -21.11
C ASP A 126 -8.15 2.18 -20.14
N ALA A 127 -8.19 0.85 -20.31
CA ALA A 127 -8.97 -0.05 -19.47
C ALA A 127 -8.52 0.01 -18.00
N LEU A 128 -7.21 0.04 -17.75
CA LEU A 128 -6.65 0.20 -16.40
C LEU A 128 -7.06 1.54 -15.78
N SER A 129 -6.97 2.62 -16.55
CA SER A 129 -7.38 3.94 -16.05
C SER A 129 -8.86 3.98 -15.70
N ALA A 130 -9.72 3.43 -16.56
CA ALA A 130 -11.16 3.36 -16.33
C ALA A 130 -11.49 2.53 -15.08
N GLY A 131 -10.96 1.31 -14.97
CA GLY A 131 -11.22 0.43 -13.82
C GLY A 131 -10.72 1.00 -12.49
N LEU A 132 -9.56 1.68 -12.50
CA LEU A 132 -9.05 2.38 -11.30
C LEU A 132 -9.96 3.56 -10.90
N ILE A 133 -10.42 4.35 -11.87
CA ILE A 133 -11.33 5.47 -11.62
C ILE A 133 -12.67 4.97 -11.07
N ASP A 134 -13.23 3.90 -11.66
CA ASP A 134 -14.46 3.27 -11.18
C ASP A 134 -14.30 2.72 -9.76
N GLY A 135 -13.09 2.29 -9.39
CA GLY A 135 -12.69 1.92 -8.03
C GLY A 135 -12.44 3.11 -7.08
N GLY A 136 -12.69 4.34 -7.50
CA GLY A 136 -12.49 5.55 -6.70
C GLY A 136 -11.03 5.99 -6.56
N ILE A 137 -10.12 5.44 -7.34
CA ILE A 137 -8.69 5.76 -7.30
C ILE A 137 -8.40 6.97 -8.21
N ARG A 138 -7.64 7.93 -7.70
CA ARG A 138 -7.17 9.05 -8.52
C ARG A 138 -6.11 8.57 -9.49
N VAL A 139 -6.34 8.78 -10.78
CA VAL A 139 -5.42 8.39 -11.86
C VAL A 139 -4.84 9.61 -12.57
N SER A 140 -3.53 9.60 -12.78
CA SER A 140 -2.85 10.47 -13.75
C SER A 140 -2.36 9.63 -14.92
N ARG A 141 -2.38 10.19 -16.13
CA ARG A 141 -1.97 9.46 -17.34
C ARG A 141 -0.74 10.07 -17.96
N SER A 142 0.14 9.23 -18.48
CA SER A 142 1.31 9.62 -19.24
C SER A 142 1.55 8.60 -20.35
N HIS A 143 2.17 9.01 -21.44
CA HIS A 143 2.47 8.14 -22.58
C HIS A 143 3.77 8.52 -23.29
N ARG A 144 4.47 9.53 -22.76
CA ARG A 144 5.78 9.97 -23.21
C ARG A 144 6.67 10.02 -21.99
N TYR A 145 7.84 9.44 -22.12
CA TYR A 145 8.97 9.70 -21.28
C TYR A 145 10.07 10.22 -22.21
N SER A 146 10.60 11.40 -21.89
CA SER A 146 11.74 11.99 -22.61
C SER A 146 12.97 11.84 -21.73
N ALA A 147 14.15 11.80 -22.34
CA ALA A 147 15.43 11.73 -21.63
C ALA A 147 15.61 12.83 -20.55
N ASP A 148 14.98 13.99 -20.73
CA ASP A 148 15.00 15.12 -19.76
C ASP A 148 13.84 15.09 -18.75
N GLY A 149 13.03 14.02 -18.76
CA GLY A 149 11.82 13.89 -17.97
C GLY A 149 12.12 13.51 -16.52
N ASP A 150 11.90 14.43 -15.58
CA ASP A 150 12.02 14.15 -14.15
C ASP A 150 10.79 13.39 -13.63
N VAL A 151 10.96 12.08 -13.39
CA VAL A 151 9.92 11.21 -12.81
C VAL A 151 9.49 11.63 -11.40
N ARG A 152 10.29 12.41 -10.66
CA ARG A 152 9.91 12.89 -9.32
C ARG A 152 8.74 13.87 -9.38
N ARG A 153 8.65 14.66 -10.46
CA ARG A 153 7.52 15.58 -10.71
C ARG A 153 6.20 14.85 -10.91
N TRP A 154 6.24 13.53 -11.07
CA TRP A 154 5.05 12.74 -11.28
C TRP A 154 4.20 12.61 -10.03
N ASN A 155 4.82 12.78 -8.84
CA ASN A 155 4.18 12.73 -7.53
C ASN A 155 3.11 11.61 -7.44
N ALA A 156 3.55 10.39 -7.76
CA ALA A 156 2.69 9.22 -7.86
C ALA A 156 3.02 8.22 -6.75
N LEU A 157 1.99 7.60 -6.17
CA LEU A 157 2.16 6.50 -5.20
C LEU A 157 2.76 5.27 -5.87
N CYS A 158 2.36 5.04 -7.12
CA CYS A 158 2.82 3.94 -7.95
C CYS A 158 2.63 4.30 -9.42
N VAL A 159 3.56 3.83 -10.26
CA VAL A 159 3.47 3.92 -11.72
C VAL A 159 3.11 2.55 -12.30
N VAL A 160 1.97 2.47 -12.98
CA VAL A 160 1.55 1.29 -13.76
C VAL A 160 2.09 1.44 -15.17
N LEU A 161 3.03 0.57 -15.54
CA LEU A 161 3.62 0.49 -16.87
C LEU A 161 2.76 -0.44 -17.73
N ALA A 162 2.10 0.11 -18.75
CA ALA A 162 1.10 -0.57 -19.55
C ALA A 162 1.43 -0.55 -21.06
N ASP A 163 0.74 -1.43 -21.78
CA ASP A 163 0.77 -1.61 -23.25
C ASP A 163 2.06 -2.16 -23.84
N GLU A 164 3.22 -1.72 -23.37
CA GLU A 164 4.51 -2.21 -23.85
C GLU A 164 4.83 -3.59 -23.26
N LEU A 165 5.24 -4.53 -24.13
CA LEU A 165 5.67 -5.86 -23.70
C LEU A 165 6.93 -5.77 -22.82
N VAL A 166 7.83 -4.85 -23.18
CA VAL A 166 9.03 -4.48 -22.43
C VAL A 166 8.94 -2.97 -22.20
N ALA A 167 8.83 -2.56 -20.94
CA ALA A 167 8.77 -1.14 -20.60
C ALA A 167 10.10 -0.46 -20.93
N GLU A 168 10.04 0.82 -21.33
CA GLU A 168 11.23 1.62 -21.63
C GLU A 168 12.31 1.52 -20.52
N PRO A 169 13.51 0.96 -20.82
CA PRO A 169 14.52 0.67 -19.79
C PRO A 169 15.02 1.89 -19.02
N ARG A 170 15.07 3.06 -19.67
CA ARG A 170 15.51 4.31 -19.04
C ARG A 170 14.49 4.79 -18.00
N LEU A 171 13.21 4.77 -18.36
CA LEU A 171 12.13 5.07 -17.43
C LEU A 171 12.18 4.14 -16.22
N VAL A 172 12.33 2.84 -16.44
CA VAL A 172 12.42 1.86 -15.34
C VAL A 172 13.63 2.13 -14.44
N ALA A 173 14.79 2.43 -15.02
CA ALA A 173 15.99 2.79 -14.27
C ALA A 173 15.76 4.03 -13.41
N ASP A 174 15.13 5.07 -13.96
CA ASP A 174 14.81 6.29 -13.21
C ASP A 174 13.81 6.02 -12.09
N LEU A 175 12.78 5.20 -12.31
CA LEU A 175 11.82 4.83 -11.26
C LEU A 175 12.52 4.08 -10.11
N VAL A 176 13.42 3.15 -10.43
CA VAL A 176 14.23 2.44 -9.42
C VAL A 176 15.15 3.40 -8.68
N GLN A 177 15.90 4.23 -9.39
CA GLN A 177 16.87 5.17 -8.80
C GLN A 177 16.20 6.18 -7.87
N ASN A 178 14.96 6.57 -8.17
CA ASN A 178 14.19 7.53 -7.40
C ASN A 178 13.25 6.89 -6.36
N GLY A 179 13.32 5.57 -6.17
CA GLY A 179 12.52 4.89 -5.15
C GLY A 179 11.01 4.87 -5.44
N ILE A 180 10.61 5.04 -6.71
CA ILE A 180 9.19 5.11 -7.10
C ILE A 180 8.66 3.69 -7.34
N PRO A 181 7.64 3.25 -6.58
CA PRO A 181 6.98 1.97 -6.82
C PRO A 181 6.39 1.89 -8.22
N HIS A 182 6.52 0.74 -8.87
CA HIS A 182 5.94 0.55 -10.20
C HIS A 182 5.50 -0.88 -10.47
N LEU A 183 4.41 -1.02 -11.23
CA LEU A 183 3.78 -2.29 -11.57
C LEU A 183 3.78 -2.47 -13.08
N GLN A 184 4.33 -3.58 -13.58
CA GLN A 184 4.19 -3.93 -14.98
C GLN A 184 2.85 -4.62 -15.24
N VAL A 185 2.09 -4.14 -16.23
CA VAL A 185 0.85 -4.79 -16.69
C VAL A 185 0.88 -4.87 -18.20
N ARG A 186 0.80 -6.08 -18.75
CA ARG A 186 0.92 -6.29 -20.21
C ARG A 186 0.03 -7.42 -20.69
N LEU A 187 -0.21 -7.45 -21.99
CA LEU A 187 -0.81 -8.59 -22.67
C LEU A 187 0.30 -9.39 -23.34
N ARG A 188 0.31 -10.71 -23.13
CA ARG A 188 1.20 -11.66 -23.79
C ARG A 188 0.37 -12.82 -24.31
N ASP A 189 0.37 -13.05 -25.62
CA ASP A 189 -0.31 -14.17 -26.28
C ASP A 189 -1.79 -14.31 -25.88
N GLY A 190 -2.51 -13.19 -25.83
CA GLY A 190 -3.93 -13.13 -25.42
C GLY A 190 -4.16 -13.28 -23.91
N ARG A 191 -3.11 -13.35 -23.09
CA ARG A 191 -3.17 -13.43 -21.63
C ARG A 191 -2.74 -12.13 -20.98
N GLY A 192 -3.49 -11.66 -19.99
CA GLY A 192 -3.08 -10.57 -19.11
C GLY A 192 -2.04 -11.03 -18.11
N VAL A 193 -0.90 -10.32 -18.05
CA VAL A 193 0.15 -10.55 -17.07
C VAL A 193 0.26 -9.30 -16.21
N VAL A 194 0.01 -9.45 -14.91
CA VAL A 194 0.19 -8.43 -13.89
C VAL A 194 1.42 -8.79 -13.08
N GLY A 195 2.40 -7.90 -13.06
CA GLY A 195 3.61 -8.02 -12.27
C GLY A 195 4.91 -8.16 -13.05
N PRO A 196 6.04 -8.03 -12.33
CA PRO A 196 6.10 -7.85 -10.88
C PRO A 196 5.70 -6.44 -10.41
N LEU A 197 5.23 -6.32 -9.17
CA LEU A 197 5.20 -5.05 -8.46
C LEU A 197 6.61 -4.80 -7.90
N VAL A 198 7.25 -3.75 -8.40
CA VAL A 198 8.58 -3.34 -7.99
C VAL A 198 8.45 -2.27 -6.91
N LEU A 199 8.87 -2.64 -5.71
CA LEU A 199 9.23 -1.77 -4.60
C LEU A 199 10.77 -1.64 -4.59
N PRO A 200 11.35 -0.53 -5.06
CA PRO A 200 12.80 -0.36 -5.12
C PRO A 200 13.46 -0.60 -3.76
N GLY A 201 14.53 -1.40 -3.73
CA GLY A 201 15.23 -1.80 -2.50
C GLY A 201 14.58 -2.93 -1.71
N HIS A 202 13.36 -3.36 -2.05
CA HIS A 202 12.61 -4.37 -1.30
C HIS A 202 12.18 -5.59 -2.13
N THR A 203 12.08 -5.46 -3.45
CA THR A 203 11.64 -6.54 -4.37
C THR A 203 12.54 -6.58 -5.60
N SER A 204 12.44 -7.66 -6.38
CA SER A 204 13.15 -7.79 -7.67
C SER A 204 12.66 -6.74 -8.68
N CYS A 205 13.58 -6.05 -9.35
CA CYS A 205 13.23 -5.13 -10.43
C CYS A 205 12.88 -5.87 -11.73
N LEU A 206 12.39 -5.14 -12.75
CA LEU A 206 12.06 -5.72 -14.06
C LEU A 206 13.28 -6.40 -14.71
N ARG A 207 14.49 -5.85 -14.53
CA ARG A 207 15.73 -6.47 -15.03
C ARG A 207 16.02 -7.81 -14.36
N CYS A 208 15.80 -7.94 -13.05
CA CYS A 208 15.93 -9.22 -12.36
C CYS A 208 14.92 -10.24 -12.88
N ALA A 209 13.68 -9.80 -13.11
CA ALA A 209 12.64 -10.65 -13.69
C ALA A 209 12.97 -11.09 -15.12
N ASP A 210 13.56 -10.21 -15.92
CA ASP A 210 13.97 -10.54 -17.29
C ASP A 210 15.18 -11.48 -17.31
N LEU A 211 16.20 -11.24 -16.47
CA LEU A 211 17.32 -12.17 -16.33
C LEU A 211 16.86 -13.57 -15.90
N LEU A 212 15.94 -13.65 -14.95
CA LEU A 212 15.35 -14.91 -14.52
C LEU A 212 14.60 -15.59 -15.68
N ARG A 213 13.84 -14.85 -16.49
CA ARG A 213 13.17 -15.41 -17.67
C ARG A 213 14.18 -15.97 -18.68
N SER A 214 15.26 -15.24 -18.97
CA SER A 214 16.29 -15.71 -19.89
C SER A 214 16.96 -16.99 -19.42
N THR A 215 17.00 -17.30 -18.12
CA THR A 215 17.50 -18.61 -17.64
C THR A 215 16.57 -19.79 -17.98
N TYR A 216 15.33 -19.53 -18.39
CA TYR A 216 14.37 -20.54 -18.82
C TYR A 216 14.17 -20.59 -20.34
N ASP A 217 14.82 -19.71 -21.09
CA ASP A 217 14.84 -19.80 -22.56
C ASP A 217 15.85 -20.89 -22.95
N GLU A 218 15.39 -21.92 -23.68
CA GLU A 218 16.27 -22.97 -24.22
C GLU A 218 17.11 -22.41 -25.38
N ASP A 219 18.41 -22.75 -25.43
CA ASP A 219 19.36 -22.35 -26.49
C ASP A 219 18.98 -22.87 -27.89
#